data_AF-A0A952E7Z9-F1
#
_entry.id   AF-A0A952E7Z9-F1
#
_cell.length_a   1.000
_cell.length_b   1.000
_cell.length_c   1.000
_cell.angle_alpha   90.00
_cell.angle_beta   90.00
_cell.angle_gamma   90.00
#
_symmetry.space_group_name_H-M   'P 1'
#
loop_
_entity.id
_entity.type
_entity.pdbx_description
1 polymer ?
#
loop_
_entity_poly.entity_id
_entity_poly.type
_entity_poly.pdbx_seq_one_letter_code
_entity_poly.pdbx_strand_id
1 'polypeptide(L)'
;MQTGKKLGIIIKELEGHAPFTLFGAFTGIACMLLFKNLDHETSEKVFYVFHPAHVFLSAIVTASIFQFHTKRKTIIAVLLVGFFGSLGIGTLSDSLIPYVGEAALGMRIEGHSHGDEHDHENEGFAEEAHIGFIEGWYIVIPAAIAGVLIALFKPRTKIPHAGHVLLSTWASSFHMLMAMGDNISVFKMVGSFGFLFLAVLLPCCFSDIVFPLLFVKSSDDLSHFHHHH
;
A
#
# COMPACT_ATOMS: atom_id res chain seq x y z
N MET A 1 15.05 -7.29 27.40
CA MET A 1 16.00 -6.27 26.89
C MET A 1 16.06 -6.20 25.35
N GLN A 2 15.89 -7.32 24.63
CA GLN A 2 15.88 -7.35 23.14
C GLN A 2 14.62 -6.71 22.51
N THR A 3 13.44 -6.90 23.11
CA THR A 3 12.16 -6.39 22.57
C THR A 3 12.07 -4.86 22.58
N GLY A 4 12.52 -4.20 23.66
CA GLY A 4 12.53 -2.74 23.75
C GLY A 4 13.47 -2.07 22.75
N LYS A 5 14.60 -2.71 22.42
CA LYS A 5 15.52 -2.24 21.37
C LYS A 5 14.90 -2.35 19.98
N LYS A 6 14.19 -3.45 19.69
CA LYS A 6 13.47 -3.64 18.41
C LYS A 6 12.35 -2.62 18.24
N LEU A 7 11.57 -2.35 19.29
CA LEU A 7 10.50 -1.35 19.25
C LEU A 7 11.04 0.06 18.99
N GLY A 8 12.14 0.44 19.65
CA GLY A 8 12.78 1.74 19.41
C GLY A 8 13.30 1.92 17.97
N ILE A 9 13.77 0.84 17.33
CA ILE A 9 14.16 0.87 15.91
C ILE A 9 12.92 1.09 15.05
N ILE A 10 11.85 0.31 15.24
CA ILE A 10 10.61 0.44 14.45
C ILE A 10 10.03 1.85 14.55
N ILE A 11 9.99 2.44 15.75
CA ILE A 11 9.49 3.81 15.94
C ILE A 11 10.35 4.81 15.18
N LYS A 12 11.68 4.71 15.30
CA LYS A 12 12.61 5.62 14.60
C LYS A 12 12.47 5.51 13.08
N GLU A 13 12.24 4.31 12.58
CA GLU A 13 11.98 4.10 11.16
C GLU A 13 10.66 4.73 10.72
N LEU A 14 9.57 4.54 11.48
CA LEU A 14 8.28 5.18 11.21
C LEU A 14 8.39 6.72 11.23
N GLU A 15 9.12 7.28 12.19
CA GLU A 15 9.40 8.72 12.26
C GLU A 15 10.15 9.24 11.02
N GLY A 16 11.08 8.44 10.48
CA GLY A 16 11.80 8.78 9.25
C GLY A 16 10.92 8.78 8.00
N HIS A 17 9.89 7.93 7.96
CA HIS A 17 8.97 7.81 6.83
C HIS A 17 7.80 8.79 6.90
N ALA A 18 7.40 9.19 8.12
CA ALA A 18 6.26 10.06 8.36
C ALA A 18 6.22 11.36 7.52
N PRO A 19 7.32 12.11 7.31
CA PRO A 19 7.27 13.34 6.51
C PRO A 19 6.83 13.11 5.06
N PHE A 20 7.35 12.04 4.43
CA PHE A 20 7.01 11.73 3.05
C PHE A 20 5.61 11.11 2.95
N THR A 21 5.19 10.31 3.94
CA THR A 21 3.82 9.81 4.03
C THR A 21 2.80 10.93 4.26
N LEU A 22 3.14 11.94 5.10
CA LEU A 22 2.31 13.13 5.27
C LEU A 22 2.15 13.88 3.94
N PHE A 23 3.25 14.09 3.21
CA PHE A 23 3.21 14.67 1.88
C PHE A 23 2.30 13.85 0.95
N GLY A 24 2.44 12.53 0.94
CA GLY A 24 1.55 11.62 0.23
C GLY A 24 0.08 11.86 0.58
N ALA A 25 -0.27 11.85 1.86
CA ALA A 25 -1.65 12.05 2.33
C ALA A 25 -2.21 13.42 1.91
N PHE A 26 -1.41 14.49 1.97
CA PHE A 26 -1.81 15.80 1.45
C PHE A 26 -2.10 15.76 -0.05
N THR A 27 -1.23 15.10 -0.84
CA THR A 27 -1.47 14.96 -2.27
C THR A 27 -2.66 14.05 -2.58
N GLY A 28 -2.92 13.02 -1.78
CA GLY A 28 -4.12 12.17 -1.90
C GLY A 28 -5.40 12.97 -1.67
N ILE A 29 -5.43 13.82 -0.64
CA ILE A 29 -6.55 14.76 -0.43
C ILE A 29 -6.70 15.74 -1.59
N ALA A 30 -5.60 16.25 -2.13
CA ALA A 30 -5.64 17.09 -3.33
C ALA A 30 -6.21 16.32 -4.53
N CYS A 31 -5.83 15.05 -4.75
CA CYS A 31 -6.39 14.18 -5.78
C CYS A 31 -7.90 14.04 -5.59
N MET A 32 -8.38 13.71 -4.39
CA MET A 32 -9.81 13.58 -4.11
C MET A 32 -10.58 14.87 -4.45
N LEU A 33 -10.04 16.05 -4.09
CA LEU A 33 -10.70 17.33 -4.39
C LEU A 33 -10.69 17.70 -5.88
N LEU A 34 -9.61 17.37 -6.59
CA LEU A 34 -9.47 17.62 -8.03
C LEU A 34 -10.36 16.69 -8.86
N PHE A 35 -10.50 15.43 -8.43
CA PHE A 35 -11.17 14.37 -9.16
C PHE A 35 -12.56 14.01 -8.60
N LYS A 36 -13.09 14.82 -7.69
CA LYS A 36 -14.37 14.55 -7.00
C LYS A 36 -15.60 14.31 -7.90
N ASN A 37 -15.55 14.79 -9.14
CA ASN A 37 -16.67 14.67 -10.08
C ASN A 37 -16.47 13.48 -11.04
N LEU A 38 -15.45 12.64 -10.84
CA LEU A 38 -15.32 11.40 -11.60
C LEU A 38 -16.41 10.43 -11.17
N ASP A 39 -16.97 9.74 -12.15
CA ASP A 39 -17.86 8.63 -11.93
C ASP A 39 -17.12 7.43 -11.30
N HIS A 40 -17.89 6.49 -10.76
CA HIS A 40 -17.35 5.30 -10.09
C HIS A 40 -16.45 4.50 -11.04
N GLU A 41 -16.91 4.23 -12.27
CA GLU A 41 -16.16 3.41 -13.26
C GLU A 41 -14.81 4.03 -13.61
N THR A 42 -14.74 5.36 -13.77
CA THR A 42 -13.45 6.01 -14.05
C THR A 42 -12.53 6.00 -12.83
N SER A 43 -13.07 6.21 -11.64
CA SER A 43 -12.30 6.17 -10.39
C SER A 43 -11.72 4.78 -10.13
N GLU A 44 -12.48 3.73 -10.43
CA GLU A 44 -12.07 2.33 -10.33
C GLU A 44 -10.94 2.01 -11.31
N LYS A 45 -11.05 2.47 -12.57
CA LYS A 45 -9.97 2.31 -13.55
C LYS A 45 -8.68 2.99 -13.09
N VAL A 46 -8.77 4.18 -12.49
CA VAL A 46 -7.60 4.89 -11.96
C VAL A 46 -6.99 4.13 -10.78
N PHE A 47 -7.82 3.58 -9.88
CA PHE A 47 -7.37 2.67 -8.82
C PHE A 47 -6.60 1.48 -9.42
N TYR A 48 -7.14 0.83 -10.45
CA TYR A 48 -6.49 -0.31 -11.13
C TYR A 48 -5.26 0.05 -11.98
N VAL A 49 -4.96 1.33 -12.17
CA VAL A 49 -3.67 1.78 -12.70
C VAL A 49 -2.66 1.94 -11.56
N PHE A 50 -3.06 2.59 -10.47
CA PHE A 50 -2.16 2.88 -9.35
C PHE A 50 -1.84 1.65 -8.51
N HIS A 51 -2.81 0.78 -8.22
CA HIS A 51 -2.61 -0.39 -7.38
C HIS A 51 -1.55 -1.37 -7.93
N PRO A 52 -1.63 -1.85 -9.19
CA PRO A 52 -0.58 -2.73 -9.73
C PRO A 52 0.78 -2.04 -9.85
N ALA A 53 0.80 -0.74 -10.17
CA ALA A 53 2.03 0.03 -10.23
C ALA A 53 2.70 0.19 -8.85
N HIS A 54 1.90 0.42 -7.80
CA HIS A 54 2.33 0.38 -6.41
C HIS A 54 2.90 -0.99 -6.04
N VAL A 55 2.17 -2.09 -6.32
CA VAL A 55 2.61 -3.45 -6.01
C VAL A 55 3.92 -3.81 -6.73
N PHE A 56 4.07 -3.38 -7.98
CA PHE A 56 5.32 -3.54 -8.75
C PHE A 56 6.49 -2.83 -8.08
N LEU A 57 6.32 -1.55 -7.71
CA LEU A 57 7.40 -0.79 -7.06
C LEU A 57 7.71 -1.31 -5.65
N SER A 58 6.68 -1.71 -4.90
CA SER A 58 6.83 -2.35 -3.59
C SER A 58 7.64 -3.65 -3.71
N ALA A 59 7.32 -4.51 -4.69
CA ALA A 59 8.06 -5.74 -4.95
C ALA A 59 9.55 -5.49 -5.25
N ILE A 60 9.88 -4.41 -5.98
CA ILE A 60 11.26 -4.01 -6.20
C ILE A 60 11.95 -3.67 -4.88
N VAL A 61 11.31 -2.87 -4.03
CA VAL A 61 11.89 -2.42 -2.74
C VAL A 61 12.07 -3.59 -1.77
N THR A 62 11.00 -4.34 -1.50
CA THR A 62 11.00 -5.49 -0.57
C THR A 62 12.08 -6.50 -0.97
N ALA A 63 12.14 -6.87 -2.25
CA ALA A 63 13.15 -7.81 -2.75
C ALA A 63 14.57 -7.22 -2.72
N SER A 64 14.75 -5.92 -2.98
CA SER A 64 16.06 -5.26 -2.91
C SER A 64 16.58 -5.21 -1.47
N ILE A 65 15.74 -4.87 -0.51
CA ILE A 65 16.11 -4.79 0.91
C ILE A 65 16.49 -6.18 1.43
N PHE A 66 15.71 -7.21 1.11
CA PHE A 66 16.05 -8.59 1.46
C PHE A 66 17.43 -8.97 0.91
N GLN A 67 17.72 -8.61 -0.35
CA GLN A 67 19.01 -8.90 -0.98
C GLN A 67 20.18 -8.14 -0.38
N PHE A 68 20.00 -6.89 0.05
CA PHE A 68 21.06 -6.12 0.70
C PHE A 68 21.44 -6.67 2.08
N HIS A 69 20.51 -7.32 2.77
CA HIS A 69 20.72 -7.84 4.13
C HIS A 69 21.01 -9.34 4.19
N THR A 70 20.97 -10.05 3.06
CA THR A 70 21.18 -11.51 3.00
C THR A 70 22.50 -11.86 2.34
N LYS A 71 23.42 -12.54 3.04
CA LYS A 71 24.71 -12.96 2.46
C LYS A 71 24.59 -14.17 1.53
N ARG A 72 23.69 -15.12 1.83
CA ARG A 72 23.41 -16.30 1.00
C ARG A 72 21.97 -16.28 0.51
N LYS A 73 21.75 -15.64 -0.63
CA LYS A 73 20.43 -15.53 -1.26
C LYS A 73 20.21 -16.67 -2.26
N THR A 74 19.09 -17.40 -2.11
CA THR A 74 18.56 -18.24 -3.19
C THR A 74 17.55 -17.41 -3.98
N ILE A 75 17.49 -17.63 -5.30
CA ILE A 75 16.53 -16.92 -6.16
C ILE A 75 15.09 -17.15 -5.66
N ILE A 76 14.79 -18.38 -5.20
CA ILE A 76 13.49 -18.75 -4.64
C ILE A 76 13.18 -17.91 -3.39
N ALA A 77 14.13 -17.70 -2.48
CA ALA A 77 13.88 -16.87 -1.29
C ALA A 77 13.58 -15.41 -1.66
N VAL A 78 14.32 -14.84 -2.62
CA VAL A 78 14.06 -13.47 -3.09
C VAL A 78 12.67 -13.36 -3.75
N LEU A 79 12.30 -14.35 -4.57
CA LEU A 79 10.97 -14.44 -5.19
C LEU A 79 9.86 -14.47 -4.14
N LEU A 80 9.94 -15.37 -3.15
CA LEU A 80 8.90 -15.51 -2.13
C LEU A 80 8.80 -14.27 -1.24
N VAL A 81 9.93 -13.74 -0.75
CA VAL A 81 9.92 -12.56 0.12
C VAL A 81 9.42 -11.33 -0.63
N GLY A 82 9.91 -11.09 -1.84
CA GLY A 82 9.45 -9.97 -2.66
C GLY A 82 7.96 -10.06 -2.99
N PHE A 83 7.49 -11.24 -3.42
CA PHE A 83 6.11 -11.46 -3.84
C PHE A 83 5.11 -11.34 -2.68
N PHE A 84 5.32 -12.06 -1.58
CA PHE A 84 4.39 -12.03 -0.45
C PHE A 84 4.44 -10.71 0.30
N GLY A 85 5.62 -10.10 0.40
CA GLY A 85 5.78 -8.80 1.03
C GLY A 85 5.13 -7.68 0.25
N SER A 86 5.13 -7.71 -1.08
CA SER A 86 4.44 -6.67 -1.86
C SER A 86 2.94 -6.91 -2.00
N LEU A 87 2.52 -8.16 -2.25
CA LEU A 87 1.13 -8.47 -2.55
C LEU A 87 0.23 -8.40 -1.33
N GLY A 88 0.64 -9.08 -0.24
CA GLY A 88 -0.16 -9.12 0.99
C GLY A 88 -0.23 -7.76 1.65
N ILE A 89 0.89 -7.04 1.68
CA ILE A 89 0.97 -5.76 2.38
C ILE A 89 0.46 -4.62 1.50
N GLY A 90 0.60 -4.73 0.17
CA GLY A 90 0.01 -3.78 -0.78
C GLY A 90 -1.49 -3.69 -0.60
N THR A 91 -2.17 -4.84 -0.65
CA THR A 91 -3.63 -4.97 -0.44
C THR A 91 -4.10 -4.39 0.91
N LEU A 92 -3.30 -4.50 1.97
CA LEU A 92 -3.64 -3.90 3.26
C LEU A 92 -3.68 -2.36 3.19
N SER A 93 -2.74 -1.77 2.43
CA SER A 93 -2.57 -0.33 2.29
C SER A 93 -3.63 0.32 1.42
N ASP A 94 -3.89 -0.25 0.24
CA ASP A 94 -4.74 0.39 -0.78
C ASP A 94 -6.19 -0.08 -0.80
N SER A 95 -6.49 -1.23 -0.19
CA SER A 95 -7.85 -1.77 -0.11
C SER A 95 -8.38 -1.79 1.33
N LEU A 96 -7.70 -2.52 2.25
CA LEU A 96 -8.30 -2.83 3.56
C LEU A 96 -8.38 -1.63 4.52
N ILE A 97 -7.29 -0.87 4.70
CA ILE A 97 -7.31 0.30 5.58
C ILE A 97 -8.25 1.41 5.04
N PRO A 98 -8.23 1.72 3.73
CA PRO A 98 -9.21 2.60 3.11
C PRO A 98 -10.66 2.16 3.35
N TYR A 99 -10.98 0.88 3.12
CA TYR A 99 -12.30 0.31 3.41
C TYR A 99 -12.73 0.48 4.88
N VAL A 100 -11.81 0.26 5.84
CA VAL A 100 -12.08 0.53 7.25
C VAL A 100 -12.35 2.03 7.49
N GLY A 101 -11.64 2.91 6.79
CA GLY A 101 -11.86 4.35 6.84
C GLY A 101 -13.23 4.76 6.32
N GLU A 102 -13.68 4.16 5.23
CA GLU A 102 -15.01 4.38 4.67
C GLU A 102 -16.12 4.03 5.64
N ALA A 103 -16.01 2.83 6.25
CA ALA A 103 -16.96 2.37 7.26
C ALA A 103 -16.95 3.28 8.50
N ALA A 104 -15.75 3.64 8.99
CA ALA A 104 -15.59 4.47 10.18
C ALA A 104 -16.12 5.91 9.99
N LEU A 105 -16.05 6.44 8.77
CA LEU A 105 -16.48 7.81 8.44
C LEU A 105 -17.91 7.88 7.91
N GLY A 106 -18.64 6.75 7.89
CA GLY A 106 -20.01 6.68 7.40
C GLY A 106 -20.12 7.11 5.93
N MET A 107 -19.08 6.84 5.12
CA MET A 107 -19.14 7.14 3.69
C MET A 107 -20.11 6.22 2.96
N ARG A 108 -20.26 5.00 3.49
CA ARG A 108 -21.10 3.93 2.93
C ARG A 108 -22.49 3.83 3.60
N ILE A 109 -22.73 4.62 4.66
CA ILE A 109 -23.96 4.56 5.45
C ILE A 109 -24.91 5.64 4.95
N GLU A 110 -25.62 5.32 3.86
CA GLU A 110 -27.03 5.68 3.60
C GLU A 110 -27.36 5.38 2.14
N GLY A 111 -27.77 4.14 1.88
CA GLY A 111 -28.54 3.76 0.70
C GLY A 111 -27.81 3.80 -0.64
N HIS A 112 -27.89 2.70 -1.37
CA HIS A 112 -28.00 2.75 -2.82
C HIS A 112 -29.04 3.82 -3.20
N SER A 113 -28.58 5.03 -3.51
CA SER A 113 -29.37 6.13 -4.04
C SER A 113 -28.64 6.74 -5.24
N HIS A 114 -28.01 5.88 -6.02
CA HIS A 114 -28.06 6.01 -7.47
C HIS A 114 -29.11 5.00 -7.92
N GLY A 115 -30.18 5.50 -8.53
CA GLY A 115 -31.39 4.76 -8.87
C GLY A 115 -31.19 3.78 -10.02
N ASP A 116 -30.40 2.73 -9.78
CA ASP A 116 -30.40 1.53 -10.58
C ASP A 116 -30.76 0.34 -9.69
N GLU A 117 -31.88 -0.29 -10.00
CA GLU A 117 -32.33 -1.59 -9.51
C GLU A 117 -31.35 -2.69 -9.99
N HIS A 118 -30.13 -2.69 -9.46
CA HIS A 118 -29.22 -3.82 -9.59
C HIS A 118 -29.04 -4.48 -8.23
N ASP A 119 -29.35 -5.77 -8.21
CA ASP A 119 -29.34 -6.68 -7.07
C ASP A 119 -27.96 -6.73 -6.37
N HIS A 120 -27.70 -5.83 -5.42
CA HIS A 120 -26.51 -5.86 -4.56
C HIS A 120 -26.66 -6.84 -3.38
N GLU A 121 -27.57 -7.81 -3.44
CA GLU A 121 -27.77 -8.77 -2.35
C GLU A 121 -26.66 -9.85 -2.26
N ASN A 122 -25.69 -9.85 -3.19
CA ASN A 122 -24.63 -10.87 -3.27
C ASN A 122 -23.24 -10.34 -3.66
N GLU A 123 -22.90 -9.07 -3.37
CA GLU A 123 -21.50 -8.64 -3.54
C GLU A 123 -20.67 -9.13 -2.36
N GLY A 124 -19.61 -9.88 -2.66
CA GLY A 124 -18.72 -10.41 -1.64
C GLY A 124 -17.89 -9.28 -1.02
N PHE A 125 -17.53 -9.40 0.26
CA PHE A 125 -16.60 -8.48 0.96
C PHE A 125 -15.35 -8.11 0.14
N ALA A 126 -14.87 -9.02 -0.71
CA ALA A 126 -13.74 -8.79 -1.58
C ALA A 126 -13.97 -7.70 -2.64
N GLU A 127 -15.18 -7.63 -3.20
CA GLU A 127 -15.61 -6.69 -4.23
C GLU A 127 -15.82 -5.30 -3.62
N GLU A 128 -16.50 -5.23 -2.48
CA GLU A 128 -16.67 -3.97 -1.75
C GLU A 128 -15.34 -3.40 -1.22
N ALA A 129 -14.39 -4.26 -0.87
CA ALA A 129 -13.08 -3.85 -0.42
C ALA A 129 -12.12 -3.59 -1.57
N HIS A 130 -12.52 -3.82 -2.84
CA HIS A 130 -11.66 -3.76 -4.02
C HIS A 130 -10.34 -4.50 -3.81
N ILE A 131 -10.41 -5.78 -3.42
CA ILE A 131 -9.21 -6.58 -3.16
C ILE A 131 -8.53 -6.87 -4.49
N GLY A 132 -7.47 -6.12 -4.79
CA GLY A 132 -6.79 -6.19 -6.08
C GLY A 132 -6.19 -7.57 -6.42
N PHE A 133 -5.92 -8.43 -5.43
CA PHE A 133 -5.54 -9.83 -5.66
C PHE A 133 -6.71 -10.75 -6.08
N ILE A 134 -7.95 -10.31 -5.93
CA ILE A 134 -9.14 -11.11 -6.29
C ILE A 134 -9.71 -10.59 -7.62
N GLU A 135 -9.97 -9.29 -7.72
CA GLU A 135 -10.50 -8.66 -8.95
C GLU A 135 -9.43 -8.45 -10.03
N GLY A 136 -8.26 -7.92 -9.64
CA GLY A 136 -7.16 -7.56 -10.54
C GLY A 136 -6.02 -8.56 -10.61
N TRP A 137 -6.23 -9.80 -10.15
CA TRP A 137 -5.15 -10.79 -9.95
C TRP A 137 -4.25 -10.99 -11.18
N TYR A 138 -4.85 -10.95 -12.38
CA TYR A 138 -4.17 -11.17 -13.65
C TYR A 138 -3.18 -10.05 -14.02
N ILE A 139 -3.30 -8.85 -13.44
CA ILE A 139 -2.34 -7.75 -13.63
C ILE A 139 -1.46 -7.56 -12.39
N VAL A 140 -2.01 -7.75 -11.20
CA VAL A 140 -1.30 -7.55 -9.92
C VAL A 140 -0.24 -8.64 -9.70
N ILE A 141 -0.54 -9.91 -9.97
CA ILE A 141 0.43 -11.01 -9.82
C ILE A 141 1.61 -10.83 -10.79
N PRO A 142 1.41 -10.59 -12.10
CA PRO A 142 2.53 -10.30 -13.00
C PRO A 142 3.31 -9.04 -12.61
N ALA A 143 2.64 -7.99 -12.13
CA ALA A 143 3.30 -6.78 -11.64
C ALA A 143 4.23 -7.10 -10.46
N ALA A 144 3.77 -7.86 -9.47
CA ALA A 144 4.61 -8.31 -8.35
C ALA A 144 5.82 -9.12 -8.85
N ILE A 145 5.59 -10.13 -9.69
CA ILE A 145 6.66 -10.98 -10.24
C ILE A 145 7.68 -10.14 -11.02
N ALA A 146 7.22 -9.25 -11.91
CA ALA A 146 8.08 -8.38 -12.70
C ALA A 146 8.94 -7.48 -11.81
N GLY A 147 8.37 -6.92 -10.73
CA GLY A 147 9.11 -6.11 -9.77
C GLY A 147 10.22 -6.91 -9.09
N VAL A 148 9.93 -8.14 -8.64
CA VAL A 148 10.98 -8.99 -8.04
C VAL A 148 12.06 -9.38 -9.05
N LEU A 149 11.68 -9.70 -10.29
CA LEU A 149 12.65 -9.98 -11.35
C LEU A 149 13.58 -8.80 -11.58
N ILE A 150 13.07 -7.56 -11.63
CA ILE A 150 13.90 -6.36 -11.74
C ILE A 150 14.85 -6.23 -10.55
N ALA A 151 14.38 -6.49 -9.33
CA ALA A 151 15.23 -6.45 -8.14
C ALA A 151 16.36 -7.49 -8.18
N LEU A 152 16.14 -8.67 -8.77
CA LEU A 152 17.18 -9.69 -8.93
C LEU A 152 18.35 -9.19 -9.79
N PHE A 153 18.06 -8.44 -10.86
CA PHE A 153 19.09 -7.91 -11.77
C PHE A 153 19.66 -6.57 -11.32
N LYS A 154 18.82 -5.70 -10.72
CA LYS A 154 19.16 -4.31 -10.42
C LYS A 154 18.47 -3.83 -9.14
N PRO A 155 18.95 -4.27 -7.95
CA PRO A 155 18.33 -3.92 -6.68
C PRO A 155 18.43 -2.41 -6.43
N ARG A 156 17.30 -1.77 -6.13
CA ARG A 156 17.16 -0.33 -5.90
C ARG A 156 16.01 -0.06 -4.93
N THR A 157 16.23 0.87 -4.01
CA THR A 157 15.24 1.21 -2.98
C THR A 157 14.73 2.64 -3.09
N LYS A 158 15.61 3.66 -3.18
CA LYS A 158 15.21 5.08 -3.03
C LYS A 158 14.05 5.54 -3.94
N ILE A 159 14.21 5.42 -5.27
CA ILE A 159 13.17 5.89 -6.22
C ILE A 159 11.93 4.98 -6.22
N PRO A 160 12.06 3.64 -6.28
CA PRO A 160 10.90 2.76 -6.16
C PRO A 160 10.15 2.93 -4.83
N HIS A 161 10.86 3.21 -3.73
CA HIS A 161 10.27 3.51 -2.42
C HIS A 161 9.40 4.75 -2.46
N ALA A 162 9.96 5.88 -2.92
CA ALA A 162 9.19 7.12 -3.03
C ALA A 162 7.97 6.95 -3.95
N GLY A 163 8.14 6.22 -5.05
CA GLY A 163 7.05 5.94 -5.98
C GLY A 163 5.95 5.07 -5.38
N HIS A 164 6.29 3.96 -4.72
CA HIS A 164 5.28 3.04 -4.20
C HIS A 164 4.47 3.67 -3.05
N VAL A 165 5.11 4.46 -2.17
CA VAL A 165 4.43 5.19 -1.09
C VAL A 165 3.42 6.22 -1.66
N LEU A 166 3.81 6.98 -2.70
CA LEU A 166 2.89 7.94 -3.34
C LEU A 166 1.76 7.24 -4.08
N LEU A 167 2.08 6.24 -4.91
CA LEU A 167 1.07 5.50 -5.68
C LEU A 167 0.09 4.76 -4.78
N SER A 168 0.56 4.23 -3.65
CA SER A 168 -0.32 3.63 -2.64
C SER A 168 -1.27 4.67 -2.08
N THR A 169 -0.77 5.85 -1.71
CA THR A 169 -1.63 6.94 -1.20
C THR A 169 -2.68 7.35 -2.23
N TRP A 170 -2.30 7.43 -3.50
CA TRP A 170 -3.24 7.79 -4.57
C TRP A 170 -4.26 6.68 -4.81
N ALA A 171 -3.85 5.42 -4.87
CA ALA A 171 -4.77 4.28 -4.94
C ALA A 171 -5.78 4.32 -3.79
N SER A 172 -5.32 4.41 -2.53
CA SER A 172 -6.18 4.55 -1.35
C SER A 172 -7.13 5.76 -1.45
N SER A 173 -6.67 6.87 -2.05
CA SER A 173 -7.51 8.08 -2.19
C SER A 173 -8.64 7.90 -3.20
N PHE A 174 -8.40 7.19 -4.30
CA PHE A 174 -9.43 6.86 -5.29
C PHE A 174 -10.39 5.80 -4.76
N HIS A 175 -9.90 4.84 -3.97
CA HIS A 175 -10.70 3.88 -3.22
C HIS A 175 -11.74 4.59 -2.34
N MET A 176 -11.26 5.45 -1.44
CA MET A 176 -12.15 6.25 -0.57
C MET A 176 -13.02 7.25 -1.33
N LEU A 177 -12.58 7.74 -2.49
CA LEU A 177 -13.37 8.66 -3.31
C LEU A 177 -14.58 7.96 -3.93
N MET A 178 -14.42 6.73 -4.42
CA MET A 178 -15.52 5.92 -4.94
C MET A 178 -16.61 5.70 -3.89
N ALA A 179 -16.21 5.45 -2.64
CA ALA A 179 -17.15 5.30 -1.53
C ALA A 179 -17.75 6.64 -1.05
N MET A 180 -17.08 7.77 -1.27
CA MET A 180 -17.56 9.08 -0.80
C MET A 180 -18.64 9.69 -1.72
N GLY A 181 -18.54 9.43 -3.03
CA GLY A 181 -19.41 10.02 -4.05
C GLY A 181 -19.51 11.54 -3.92
N ASP A 182 -20.71 12.09 -4.07
CA ASP A 182 -20.96 13.54 -3.96
C ASP A 182 -21.00 14.05 -2.50
N ASN A 183 -20.96 13.17 -1.51
CA ASN A 183 -21.15 13.50 -0.09
C ASN A 183 -19.82 13.88 0.58
N ILE A 184 -19.21 14.96 0.08
CA ILE A 184 -17.94 15.50 0.58
C ILE A 184 -18.21 16.45 1.75
N SER A 185 -17.75 16.06 2.94
CA SER A 185 -17.77 16.90 4.14
C SER A 185 -16.36 17.13 4.68
N VAL A 186 -16.16 18.23 5.41
CA VAL A 186 -14.85 18.52 6.04
C VAL A 186 -14.45 17.38 7.00
N PHE A 187 -15.41 16.83 7.73
CA PHE A 187 -15.17 15.67 8.61
C PHE A 187 -14.65 14.47 7.83
N LYS A 188 -15.29 14.13 6.70
CA LYS A 188 -14.86 13.04 5.83
C LYS A 188 -13.47 13.30 5.25
N MET A 189 -13.17 14.51 4.78
CA MET A 189 -11.85 14.85 4.23
C MET A 189 -10.73 14.77 5.28
N VAL A 190 -10.96 15.29 6.49
CA VAL A 190 -9.99 15.20 7.59
C VAL A 190 -9.80 13.76 8.04
N GLY A 191 -10.89 13.00 8.12
CA GLY A 191 -10.87 11.57 8.37
C GLY A 191 -10.06 10.81 7.32
N SER A 192 -10.36 11.03 6.04
CA SER A 192 -9.64 10.44 4.91
C SER A 192 -8.16 10.77 4.98
N PHE A 193 -7.77 11.99 5.33
CA PHE A 193 -6.35 12.33 5.50
C PHE A 193 -5.67 11.43 6.54
N GLY A 194 -6.34 11.21 7.69
CA GLY A 194 -5.86 10.31 8.74
C GLY A 194 -5.75 8.87 8.26
N PHE A 195 -6.78 8.36 7.57
CA PHE A 195 -6.76 6.99 7.04
C PHE A 195 -5.73 6.82 5.92
N LEU A 196 -5.56 7.77 5.01
CA LEU A 196 -4.51 7.75 3.98
C LEU A 196 -3.11 7.73 4.59
N PHE A 197 -2.88 8.53 5.64
CA PHE A 197 -1.61 8.53 6.35
C PHE A 197 -1.34 7.17 7.02
N LEU A 198 -2.32 6.60 7.72
CA LEU A 198 -2.19 5.30 8.39
C LEU A 198 -2.07 4.14 7.40
N ALA A 199 -2.85 4.22 6.32
CA ALA A 199 -2.89 3.26 5.23
C ALA A 199 -1.51 3.05 4.67
N VAL A 200 -0.69 4.09 4.55
CA VAL A 200 0.64 3.95 3.94
C VAL A 200 1.73 3.81 5.00
N LEU A 201 1.65 4.55 6.12
CA LEU A 201 2.67 4.51 7.16
C LEU A 201 2.80 3.10 7.76
N LEU A 202 1.69 2.42 8.04
CA LEU A 202 1.73 1.14 8.74
C LEU A 202 2.16 -0.03 7.83
N PRO A 203 1.40 -0.40 6.79
CA PRO A 203 1.74 -1.53 5.94
C PRO A 203 2.97 -1.25 5.05
N CYS A 204 3.06 -0.14 4.31
CA CYS A 204 4.18 0.06 3.39
C CYS A 204 5.53 0.11 4.12
N CYS A 205 5.62 0.78 5.28
CA CYS A 205 6.85 0.77 6.08
C CYS A 205 7.15 -0.61 6.68
N PHE A 206 6.12 -1.35 7.09
CA PHE A 206 6.30 -2.73 7.54
C PHE A 206 6.83 -3.64 6.43
N SER A 207 6.33 -3.49 5.19
CA SER A 207 6.80 -4.24 4.01
C SER A 207 8.21 -3.91 3.61
N ASP A 208 8.60 -2.64 3.75
CA ASP A 208 9.93 -2.21 3.35
C ASP A 208 10.99 -2.66 4.36
N ILE A 209 10.66 -2.69 5.66
CA ILE A 209 11.69 -2.87 6.70
C ILE A 209 11.50 -4.18 7.43
N VAL A 210 10.36 -4.37 8.09
CA VAL A 210 10.20 -5.47 9.02
C VAL A 210 10.10 -6.78 8.25
N PHE A 211 9.25 -6.86 7.24
CA PHE A 211 8.96 -8.10 6.54
C PHE A 211 10.19 -8.77 5.90
N PRO A 212 11.04 -8.09 5.10
CA PRO A 212 12.25 -8.68 4.53
C PRO A 212 13.21 -9.18 5.59
N LEU A 213 13.36 -8.43 6.68
CA LEU A 213 14.31 -8.73 7.75
C LEU A 213 13.89 -9.93 8.60
N LEU A 214 12.60 -10.27 8.66
CA LEU A 214 12.13 -11.51 9.31
C LEU A 214 12.74 -12.78 8.70
N PHE A 215 13.17 -12.71 7.44
CA PHE A 215 13.74 -13.84 6.70
C PHE A 215 15.27 -13.79 6.61
N VAL A 216 15.92 -12.78 7.19
CA VAL A 216 17.38 -12.67 7.26
C VAL A 216 17.92 -13.52 8.41
N LYS A 217 19.01 -14.25 8.17
CA LYS A 217 19.62 -15.12 9.18
C LYS A 217 20.44 -14.30 10.19
N SER A 218 20.32 -14.62 11.49
CA SER A 218 20.93 -13.85 12.60
C SER A 218 22.46 -13.69 12.57
N SER A 219 23.19 -14.50 11.80
CA SER A 219 24.65 -14.34 11.58
C SER A 219 25.02 -13.18 10.64
N ASP A 220 24.03 -12.57 9.99
CA ASP A 220 24.19 -11.47 9.03
C ASP A 220 23.77 -10.10 9.62
N ASP A 221 23.27 -10.08 10.86
CA ASP A 221 22.43 -9.03 11.46
C ASP A 221 23.21 -7.87 12.14
N LEU A 222 24.54 -7.92 12.24
CA LEU A 222 25.30 -7.05 13.15
C LEU A 222 26.13 -5.91 12.53
N SER A 223 26.20 -5.75 11.20
CA SER A 223 27.14 -4.79 10.59
C SER A 223 26.57 -3.71 9.67
N HIS A 224 25.27 -3.70 9.33
CA HIS A 224 24.78 -2.87 8.20
C HIS A 224 23.66 -1.85 8.49
N PHE A 225 23.20 -1.70 9.74
CA PHE A 225 22.11 -0.78 10.09
C PHE A 225 22.38 0.72 9.85
N HIS A 226 23.56 1.13 9.40
CA HIS A 226 23.96 2.54 9.36
C HIS A 226 24.18 3.18 7.99
N HIS A 227 24.12 2.45 6.86
CA HIS A 227 24.73 2.96 5.62
C HIS A 227 23.89 2.98 4.34
N HIS A 228 22.62 2.56 4.33
CA HIS A 228 21.87 2.47 3.07
C HIS A 228 20.47 3.09 3.13
N HIS A 229 20.38 4.38 3.42
CA HIS A 229 19.24 5.21 3.06
C HIS A 229 19.66 6.49 2.33
#